data_AF-A0AA40T0I1-F1
#
_entry.id   AF-A0AA40T0I1-F1
#
_cell.length_a   1.000
_cell.length_b   1.000
_cell.length_c   1.000
_cell.angle_alpha   90.00
_cell.angle_beta   90.00
_cell.angle_gamma   90.00
#
_symmetry.space_group_name_H-M   'P 1'
#
loop_
_entity.id
_entity.type
_entity.pdbx_description
1 polymer ?
#
loop_
_entity_poly.entity_id
_entity_poly.type
_entity_poly.pdbx_seq_one_letter_code
_entity_poly.pdbx_strand_id
1 'polypeptide(L)' 'MPKKIRELKSLLLQAGFSYRPGKGSHTNWYHPLLPGRVTISGKDGSDAKA' A
#
# COMPACT_ATOMS: atom_id res chain seq x y z
N MET A 1 5.30 -12.48 13.29
CA MET A 1 6.05 -11.25 12.98
C MET A 1 5.14 -10.33 12.17
N PRO A 2 5.13 -9.01 12.42
CA PRO A 2 4.34 -8.09 11.63
C PRO A 2 4.79 -8.13 10.15
N LYS A 3 3.83 -8.04 9.22
CA LYS A 3 4.14 -7.99 7.78
C LYS A 3 4.93 -6.73 7.47
N LYS A 4 5.85 -6.80 6.51
CA LYS A 4 6.55 -5.59 6.04
C LYS A 4 5.66 -4.76 5.12
N ILE A 5 5.89 -3.44 5.07
CA ILE A 5 5.16 -2.55 4.14
C ILE A 5 5.32 -3.01 2.69
N ARG A 6 6.51 -3.46 2.28
CA ARG A 6 6.73 -4.02 0.93
C ARG A 6 5.83 -5.22 0.61
N GLU A 7 5.51 -6.04 1.61
CA GLU A 7 4.67 -7.22 1.42
C GLU A 7 3.21 -6.81 1.20
N LEU A 8 2.74 -5.80 1.93
CA LEU A 8 1.41 -5.21 1.71
C LEU A 8 1.28 -4.61 0.31
N LYS A 9 2.30 -3.87 -0.14
CA LYS A 9 2.34 -3.30 -1.50
C LYS A 9 2.32 -4.40 -2.56
N SER A 10 3.09 -5.47 -2.37
CA SER A 10 3.09 -6.63 -3.28
C SER A 10 1.72 -7.28 -3.39
N LEU A 11 1.03 -7.49 -2.26
CA LEU A 11 -0.32 -8.05 -2.23
C LEU A 11 -1.33 -7.17 -2.97
N LEU A 12 -1.25 -5.85 -2.80
CA LEU A 12 -2.13 -4.93 -3.52
C LEU A 12 -1.86 -4.94 -5.03
N LEU A 13 -0.60 -5.00 -5.46
CA LEU A 13 -0.25 -5.14 -6.88
C LEU A 13 -0.81 -6.45 -7.47
N GLN A 14 -0.66 -7.58 -6.76
CA GLN A 14 -1.21 -8.87 -7.17
C GLN A 14 -2.74 -8.85 -7.25
N ALA A 15 -3.39 -8.09 -6.37
CA ALA A 15 -4.83 -7.87 -6.39
C ALA A 15 -5.29 -6.87 -7.47
N GLY A 16 -4.39 -6.38 -8.34
CA GLY A 16 -4.74 -5.48 -9.44
C GLY A 16 -4.87 -4.00 -9.06
N PHE A 17 -4.40 -3.61 -7.88
CA PHE A 17 -4.34 -2.20 -7.51
C PHE A 17 -3.17 -1.50 -8.20
N SER A 18 -3.41 -0.25 -8.57
CA SER A 18 -2.38 0.71 -8.97
C SER A 18 -2.18 1.75 -7.86
N TYR A 19 -1.04 2.43 -7.83
CA TYR A 19 -0.78 3.43 -6.79
C TYR A 19 -0.20 4.73 -7.32
N ARG A 20 -0.37 5.79 -6.54
CA ARG A 20 0.25 7.10 -6.73
C ARG A 20 1.05 7.49 -5.48
N PRO A 21 2.22 8.13 -5.64
CA PRO A 21 2.96 8.66 -4.51
C PRO A 21 2.15 9.77 -3.83
N GLY A 22 2.17 9.79 -2.50
CA GLY A 22 1.61 10.85 -1.66
C GLY A 22 2.71 11.70 -1.03
N LYS A 23 2.37 12.43 0.03
CA LYS A 23 3.35 13.22 0.81
C LYS A 23 4.25 12.31 1.64
N GLY A 24 5.57 12.45 1.49
CA GLY A 24 6.55 11.68 2.25
C GLY A 24 6.51 10.19 1.90
N SER A 25 6.43 9.32 2.91
CA SER A 25 6.38 7.86 2.72
C SER A 25 4.98 7.29 2.49
N HIS A 26 3.98 8.15 2.24
CA HIS A 26 2.62 7.71 1.97
C HIS A 26 2.44 7.34 0.50
N THR A 27 1.66 6.29 0.24
CA THR A 27 1.22 5.87 -1.09
C THR A 27 -0.29 5.67 -1.08
N ASN A 28 -0.97 6.15 -2.12
CA ASN A 28 -2.41 5.98 -2.28
C ASN A 28 -2.67 4.97 -3.39
N TRP A 29 -3.51 3.98 -3.10
CA TRP A 29 -3.77 2.81 -3.94
C TRP A 29 -5.23 2.80 -4.39
N TYR A 30 -5.45 2.38 -5.63
CA TYR A 30 -6.72 2.44 -6.34
C TYR A 30 -6.93 1.15 -7.13
N HIS A 31 -8.16 0.65 -7.14
CA HIS A 31 -8.56 -0.49 -7.96
C HIS A 31 -9.68 -0.04 -8.90
N PRO A 32 -9.64 -0.36 -10.21
CA PRO A 32 -10.61 0.16 -11.19
C PRO A 32 -12.05 -0.27 -10.89
N LEU A 33 -12.24 -1.40 -10.21
CA LEU A 33 -13.57 -1.95 -9.88
C LEU A 33 -14.07 -1.60 -8.48
N LEU A 34 -13.27 -0.92 -7.63
CA LEU A 34 -13.65 -0.63 -6.25
C LEU A 34 -13.70 0.89 -6.00
N PRO A 35 -14.75 1.39 -5.34
CA PRO A 35 -14.80 2.79 -4.95
C PRO A 35 -13.80 3.07 -3.82
N GLY A 36 -13.22 4.27 -3.82
CA GLY A 36 -12.36 4.76 -2.75
C GLY A 36 -10.85 4.56 -3.01
N ARG A 37 -10.07 4.73 -1.95
CA ARG A 37 -8.61 4.57 -1.98
C ARG A 37 -8.10 3.90 -0.71
N VAL A 38 -7.02 3.14 -0.84
CA VAL A 38 -6.26 2.60 0.28
C VAL A 38 -5.00 3.44 0.47
N THR A 39 -4.75 3.95 1.66
CA THR A 39 -3.53 4.72 1.95
C THR A 39 -2.58 3.85 2.78
N ILE A 40 -1.38 3.60 2.26
CA ILE A 40 -0.29 2.94 2.98
C ILE A 40 0.76 3.99 3.36
N SER A 41 1.02 4.10 4.66
CA SER A 41 2.12 4.91 5.20
C SER A 41 3.34 4.04 5.51
N GLY A 42 4.54 4.52 5.17
CA GLY A 42 5.78 3.89 5.62
C GLY A 42 6.72 3.52 4.48
N LYS A 43 8.00 3.31 4.82
CA LYS A 43 9.01 2.84 3.88
C LYS A 43 8.93 1.32 3.76
N ASP A 44 9.41 0.77 2.66
CA ASP A 44 9.30 -0.65 2.32
C ASP A 44 9.86 -1.62 3.38
N GLY A 45 10.92 -1.22 4.08
CA GLY A 45 11.53 -2.00 5.16
C GLY A 45 10.85 -1.88 6.53
N SER A 46 9.90 -0.95 6.68
CA SER A 46 9.15 -0.78 7.92
C SER A 46 8.18 -1.93 8.14
N ASP A 47 7.95 -2.28 9.41
CA ASP A 47 6.88 -3.19 9.81
C ASP A 47 5.52 -2.47 9.76
N ALA A 48 4.51 -3.17 9.26
CA ALA A 48 3.14 -2.74 9.36
C ALA A 48 2.70 -2.79 10.83
N LYS A 49 1.97 -1.76 11.26
CA LYS A 49 1.33 -1.75 12.58
C LYS A 49 0.03 -2.56 12.49
N ALA A 50 -0.28 -3.28 13.57
CA ALA A 50 -1.58 -3.92 13.77
C ALA A 50 -2.62 -2.90 14.25
#